data_AF-A0A2S2PVV2-F1
#
_entry.id   AF-A0A2S2PVV2-F1
#
_cell.length_a   1.000
_cell.length_b   1.000
_cell.length_c   1.000
_cell.angle_alpha   90.00
_cell.angle_beta   90.00
_cell.angle_gamma   90.00
#
_symmetry.space_group_name_H-M   'P 1'
#
loop_
_entity.id
_entity.type
_entity.pdbx_description
1 polymer ?
#
loop_
_entity_poly.entity_id
_entity_poly.type
_entity_poly.pdbx_seq_one_letter_code
_entity_poly.pdbx_strand_id
1 'polypeptide(L)'
;MINLLTPIVNAITVLESNHNLIHRVRSLLNDVEKKVEACFSSSITNSLFSISEELNIMNNVAKRKIFILGKIHLAAELLDPKSQGLELNADERADALEFIYNLGVEMKIDIMNDLSDYQSKQGYFAKKFIWENSLITDPVKW
;
A
#
# COMPACT_ATOMS: atom_id res chain seq x y z
N MET A 1 6.72 3.55 25.96
CA MET A 1 5.76 2.53 25.50
C MET A 1 4.65 3.11 24.63
N ILE A 2 3.96 4.20 25.04
CA ILE A 2 2.89 4.86 24.25
C ILE A 2 3.32 5.16 22.80
N ASN A 3 4.53 5.68 22.58
CA ASN A 3 5.01 6.05 21.24
C ASN A 3 5.21 4.87 20.27
N LEU A 4 5.50 3.65 20.76
CA LEU A 4 5.74 2.48 19.91
C LEU A 4 4.44 1.94 19.29
N LEU A 5 3.34 2.00 20.05
CA LEU A 5 2.05 1.48 19.62
C LEU A 5 1.25 2.51 18.80
N THR A 6 1.55 3.81 18.94
CA THR A 6 0.85 4.88 18.22
C THR A 6 0.75 4.66 16.71
N PRO A 7 1.82 4.27 15.97
CA PRO A 7 1.72 4.04 14.53
C PRO A 7 0.72 2.93 14.19
N ILE A 8 0.70 1.86 14.99
CA ILE A 8 -0.18 0.70 14.81
C ILE A 8 -1.63 1.10 15.07
N VAL A 9 -1.90 1.77 16.20
CA VAL A 9 -3.24 2.25 16.55
C VAL A 9 -3.77 3.18 15.48
N ASN A 10 -2.96 4.13 14.99
CA ASN A 10 -3.37 5.04 13.94
C ASN A 10 -3.71 4.31 12.64
N ALA A 11 -2.92 3.31 12.25
CA ALA A 11 -3.20 2.51 11.05
C ALA A 11 -4.51 1.73 11.19
N ILE A 12 -4.77 1.12 12.35
CA ILE A 12 -6.03 0.42 12.64
C ILE A 12 -7.21 1.40 12.55
N THR A 13 -7.16 2.52 13.26
CA THR A 13 -8.22 3.54 13.25
C THR A 13 -8.54 4.05 11.84
N VAL A 14 -7.51 4.21 10.99
CA VAL A 14 -7.70 4.61 9.59
C VAL A 14 -8.39 3.48 8.81
N LEU A 15 -7.90 2.25 8.90
CA LEU A 15 -8.43 1.11 8.15
C LEU A 15 -9.84 0.69 8.59
N GLU A 16 -10.21 0.92 9.84
CA GLU A 16 -11.55 0.67 10.38
C GLU A 16 -12.55 1.81 10.12
N SER A 17 -12.13 2.87 9.43
CA SER A 17 -13.04 3.94 9.01
C SER A 17 -14.03 3.45 7.95
N ASN A 18 -15.10 4.22 7.72
CA ASN A 18 -16.12 3.92 6.71
C ASN A 18 -15.69 4.29 5.26
N HIS A 19 -14.38 4.40 5.01
CA HIS A 19 -13.83 4.74 3.70
C HIS A 19 -13.26 3.52 2.99
N ASN A 20 -13.28 3.53 1.66
CA ASN A 20 -12.70 2.45 0.86
C ASN A 20 -11.17 2.62 0.78
N LEU A 21 -10.42 1.95 1.66
CA LEU A 21 -8.98 2.18 1.83
C LEU A 21 -8.11 0.99 1.44
N ILE A 22 -8.64 0.04 0.68
CA ILE A 22 -7.90 -1.16 0.27
C ILE A 22 -6.62 -0.83 -0.53
N HIS A 23 -6.63 0.24 -1.32
CA HIS A 23 -5.46 0.77 -2.03
C HIS A 23 -4.38 1.28 -1.07
N ARG A 24 -4.75 1.82 0.10
CA ARG A 24 -3.80 2.41 1.06
C ARG A 24 -3.12 1.40 1.98
N VAL A 25 -3.55 0.13 1.98
CA VAL A 25 -3.01 -0.87 2.91
C VAL A 25 -1.49 -0.99 2.76
N ARG A 26 -0.96 -0.98 1.53
CA ARG A 26 0.48 -1.08 1.27
C ARG A 26 1.26 0.09 1.88
N SER A 27 0.81 1.32 1.64
CA SER A 27 1.45 2.54 2.13
C SER A 27 1.33 2.69 3.64
N LEU A 28 0.16 2.37 4.21
CA LEU A 28 -0.06 2.38 5.66
C LEU A 28 0.86 1.39 6.39
N LEU A 29 1.06 0.18 5.86
CA LEU A 29 1.99 -0.78 6.45
C LEU A 29 3.45 -0.31 6.36
N ASN A 30 3.85 0.31 5.25
CA ASN A 30 5.17 0.96 5.13
C ASN A 30 5.34 2.08 6.16
N ASP A 31 4.32 2.90 6.36
CA ASP A 31 4.34 3.98 7.33
C ASP A 31 4.45 3.48 8.77
N VAL A 32 3.74 2.39 9.11
CA VAL A 32 3.86 1.74 10.43
C VAL A 32 5.29 1.26 10.64
N GLU A 33 5.84 0.51 9.68
CA GLU A 33 7.20 -0.03 9.76
C GLU A 33 8.24 1.09 9.96
N LYS A 34 8.21 2.13 9.11
CA LYS A 34 9.11 3.30 9.20
C LYS A 34 8.99 4.03 10.54
N LYS A 35 7.76 4.25 11.03
CA LYS A 35 7.54 4.96 12.30
C LYS A 35 7.95 4.13 13.51
N VAL A 36 7.77 2.81 13.47
CA VAL A 36 8.25 1.91 14.51
C VAL A 36 9.78 1.87 14.51
N GLU A 37 10.42 1.77 13.35
CA GLU A 37 11.88 1.86 13.22
C GLU A 37 12.43 3.18 13.80
N ALA A 38 11.79 4.30 13.46
CA ALA A 38 12.17 5.61 13.98
C ALA A 38 12.06 5.73 15.52
N CYS A 39 11.20 4.94 16.17
CA CYS A 39 11.13 4.90 17.63
C CYS A 39 12.40 4.33 18.27
N PHE A 40 13.11 3.44 17.58
CA PHE A 40 14.37 2.86 18.05
C PHE A 40 15.55 3.77 17.69
N SER A 41 15.59 4.29 16.46
CA SER A 41 16.65 5.17 15.97
C SER A 41 16.77 6.51 16.69
N SER A 42 15.68 7.01 17.30
CA SER A 42 15.65 8.26 18.07
C SER A 42 16.00 8.10 19.55
N SER A 43 16.13 6.87 20.05
CA SER A 43 16.34 6.56 21.47
C SER A 43 17.82 6.47 21.86
N ILE A 44 18.59 7.55 21.61
CA ILE A 44 20.00 7.66 22.04
C ILE A 44 20.14 7.79 23.58
N THR A 45 19.04 7.96 24.32
CA THR A 45 19.10 8.11 25.79
C THR A 45 18.06 7.20 26.49
N ASN A 46 18.54 6.05 26.98
CA ASN A 46 17.82 5.04 27.76
C ASN A 46 16.74 4.25 26.99
N SER A 47 17.14 3.30 26.15
CA SER A 47 16.19 2.38 25.52
C SER A 47 15.51 1.51 26.59
N LEU A 48 14.18 1.55 26.61
CA LEU A 48 13.33 0.65 27.42
C LEU A 48 13.46 -0.82 27.01
N PHE A 49 14.13 -1.08 25.88
CA PHE A 49 14.28 -2.37 25.23
C PHE A 49 15.76 -2.66 25.00
N SER A 50 16.17 -3.91 25.16
CA SER A 50 17.44 -4.39 24.66
C SER A 50 17.45 -4.44 23.14
N ILE A 51 18.65 -4.39 22.53
CA ILE A 51 18.82 -4.53 21.07
C ILE A 51 18.11 -5.79 20.54
N SER A 52 18.14 -6.89 21.31
CA SER A 52 17.47 -8.14 20.92
C SER A 52 15.95 -8.00 20.88
N GLU A 53 15.36 -7.23 21.79
CA GLU A 53 13.92 -6.97 21.82
C GLU A 53 13.52 -6.03 20.68
N GLU A 54 14.32 -5.00 20.39
CA GLU A 54 14.10 -4.09 19.25
C GLU A 54 14.09 -4.86 17.92
N LEU A 55 15.09 -5.71 17.69
CA LEU A 55 15.15 -6.57 16.51
C LEU A 55 13.97 -7.53 16.42
N ASN A 56 13.55 -8.11 17.56
CA ASN A 56 12.39 -8.99 17.59
C ASN A 56 11.08 -8.24 17.25
N ILE A 57 10.91 -7.02 17.77
CA ILE A 57 9.76 -6.16 17.46
C ILE A 57 9.75 -5.82 15.96
N MET A 58 10.88 -5.38 15.40
CA MET A 58 11.00 -5.07 13.97
C MET A 58 10.68 -6.27 13.09
N ASN A 59 11.21 -7.44 13.43
CA ASN A 59 10.92 -8.69 12.71
C ASN A 59 9.43 -9.05 12.79
N ASN A 60 8.79 -8.85 13.94
CA ASN A 60 7.35 -9.10 14.10
C ASN A 60 6.50 -8.13 13.27
N VAL A 61 6.90 -6.85 13.18
CA VAL A 61 6.25 -5.87 12.29
C VAL A 61 6.37 -6.29 10.82
N ALA A 62 7.57 -6.67 10.38
CA ALA A 62 7.81 -7.14 9.01
C ALA A 62 6.99 -8.41 8.68
N LYS A 63 6.98 -9.41 9.58
CA LYS A 63 6.14 -10.62 9.43
C LYS A 63 4.65 -10.27 9.35
N ARG A 64 4.20 -9.32 10.17
CA ARG A 64 2.79 -8.91 10.18
C ARG A 64 2.41 -8.18 8.90
N LYS A 65 3.30 -7.34 8.35
CA LYS A 65 3.14 -6.71 7.05
C LYS A 65 2.94 -7.75 5.94
N ILE A 66 3.80 -8.77 5.88
CA ILE A 66 3.67 -9.87 4.91
C ILE A 66 2.36 -10.63 5.10
N PHE A 67 1.95 -10.89 6.34
CA PHE A 67 0.70 -11.61 6.63
C PHE A 67 -0.55 -10.83 6.19
N ILE A 68 -0.56 -9.50 6.32
CA ILE A 68 -1.71 -8.65 5.98
C ILE A 68 -1.76 -8.37 4.48
N LEU A 69 -0.59 -8.15 3.87
CA LEU A 69 -0.50 -7.73 2.48
C LEU A 69 -0.82 -8.90 1.56
N GLY A 70 -1.77 -8.68 0.64
CA GLY A 70 -2.25 -9.69 -0.28
C GLY A 70 -2.35 -9.09 -1.67
N LYS A 71 -2.45 -9.94 -2.71
CA LYS A 71 -2.44 -9.49 -4.11
C LYS A 71 -3.51 -8.43 -4.42
N ILE A 72 -4.68 -8.50 -3.77
CA ILE A 72 -5.74 -7.49 -3.89
C ILE A 72 -5.31 -6.09 -3.40
N HIS A 73 -4.50 -6.03 -2.34
CA HIS A 73 -3.96 -4.76 -1.84
C HIS A 73 -2.94 -4.17 -2.83
N LEU A 74 -2.12 -5.02 -3.46
CA LEU A 74 -1.16 -4.60 -4.47
C LEU A 74 -1.86 -4.11 -5.73
N ALA A 75 -2.86 -4.85 -6.20
CA ALA A 75 -3.69 -4.48 -7.34
C ALA A 75 -4.42 -3.15 -7.10
N ALA A 76 -4.99 -2.95 -5.90
CA ALA A 76 -5.65 -1.71 -5.56
C ALA A 76 -4.70 -0.50 -5.50
N GLU A 77 -3.50 -0.68 -4.94
CA GLU A 77 -2.44 0.35 -4.97
C GLU A 77 -1.94 0.62 -6.40
N LEU A 78 -1.89 -0.41 -7.26
CA LEU A 78 -1.52 -0.23 -8.67
C LEU A 78 -2.57 0.56 -9.46
N LEU A 79 -3.85 0.30 -9.20
CA LEU A 79 -4.98 0.92 -9.89
C LEU A 79 -5.39 2.27 -9.29
N ASP A 80 -4.90 2.64 -8.10
CA ASP A 80 -5.14 3.96 -7.52
C ASP A 80 -4.56 5.05 -8.44
N PRO A 81 -5.40 5.94 -9.00
CA PRO A 81 -4.96 7.02 -9.88
C PRO A 81 -3.94 7.97 -9.23
N LYS A 82 -3.90 8.04 -7.90
CA LYS A 82 -2.95 8.86 -7.13
C LYS A 82 -1.59 8.21 -7.01
N SER A 83 -1.53 6.95 -6.58
CA SER A 83 -0.27 6.27 -6.29
C SER A 83 0.30 5.53 -7.50
N GLN A 84 -0.55 4.96 -8.37
CA GLN A 84 -0.12 4.20 -9.56
C GLN A 84 0.96 3.15 -9.24
N GLY A 85 0.81 2.51 -8.08
CA GLY A 85 1.75 1.52 -7.57
C GLY A 85 3.04 2.08 -6.99
N LEU A 86 3.15 3.38 -6.67
CA LEU A 86 4.40 4.02 -6.23
C LEU A 86 5.11 3.27 -5.10
N GLU A 87 4.36 2.70 -4.16
CA GLU A 87 4.90 1.95 -3.01
C GLU A 87 5.21 0.47 -3.32
N LEU A 88 4.97 0.02 -4.56
CA LEU A 88 5.18 -1.35 -5.01
C LEU A 88 6.58 -1.52 -5.63
N ASN A 89 7.30 -2.53 -5.16
CA ASN A 89 8.52 -2.99 -5.82
C ASN A 89 8.21 -3.77 -7.12
N ALA A 90 9.24 -4.17 -7.86
CA ALA A 90 9.07 -4.84 -9.15
C ALA A 90 8.27 -6.16 -9.06
N ASP A 91 8.53 -6.98 -8.05
CA ASP A 91 7.84 -8.26 -7.84
C ASP A 91 6.38 -8.02 -7.44
N GLU A 92 6.15 -7.09 -6.51
CA GLU A 92 4.80 -6.67 -6.08
C GLU A 92 3.97 -6.12 -7.25
N ARG A 93 4.61 -5.40 -8.18
CA ARG A 93 3.94 -4.91 -9.40
C ARG A 93 3.57 -6.06 -10.34
N ALA A 94 4.46 -7.04 -10.51
CA ALA A 94 4.17 -8.22 -11.32
C ALA A 94 3.01 -9.03 -10.72
N ASP A 95 3.02 -9.25 -9.40
CA ASP A 95 1.93 -9.92 -8.68
C ASP A 95 0.60 -9.18 -8.80
N ALA A 96 0.62 -7.84 -8.71
CA ALA A 96 -0.55 -6.99 -8.90
C ALA A 96 -1.13 -7.13 -10.31
N LEU A 97 -0.28 -7.05 -11.34
CA LEU A 97 -0.67 -7.20 -12.73
C LEU A 97 -1.26 -8.59 -13.03
N GLU A 98 -0.59 -9.64 -12.56
CA GLU A 98 -1.06 -11.02 -12.70
C GLU A 98 -2.43 -11.20 -12.04
N PHE A 99 -2.61 -10.65 -10.84
CA PHE A 99 -3.90 -10.72 -10.13
C PHE A 99 -5.02 -10.02 -10.89
N ILE A 100 -4.78 -8.80 -11.39
CA ILE A 100 -5.77 -8.04 -12.17
C ILE A 100 -6.12 -8.82 -13.45
N TYR A 101 -5.12 -9.31 -14.17
CA TYR A 101 -5.29 -10.13 -15.38
C TYR A 101 -6.17 -11.36 -15.12
N ASN A 102 -5.82 -12.16 -14.10
CA ASN A 102 -6.56 -13.37 -13.76
C ASN A 102 -8.01 -13.06 -13.37
N LEU A 103 -8.25 -11.97 -12.63
CA LEU A 103 -9.60 -11.53 -12.29
C LEU A 103 -10.39 -11.15 -13.55
N GLY A 104 -9.78 -10.46 -14.51
CA GLY A 104 -10.40 -10.16 -15.81
C GLY A 104 -10.79 -11.43 -16.57
N VAL A 105 -9.90 -12.43 -16.61
CA VAL A 105 -10.16 -13.74 -17.22
C VAL A 105 -11.35 -14.44 -16.56
N GLU A 106 -11.39 -14.48 -15.23
CA GLU A 106 -12.51 -15.07 -14.46
C GLU A 106 -13.83 -14.35 -14.75
N MET A 107 -13.80 -13.03 -14.85
CA MET A 107 -14.95 -12.18 -15.16
C MET A 107 -15.32 -12.19 -16.65
N LYS A 108 -14.52 -12.82 -17.52
CA LYS A 108 -14.65 -12.82 -18.99
C LYS A 108 -14.60 -11.41 -19.60
N ILE A 109 -13.74 -10.55 -19.05
CA ILE A 109 -13.49 -9.19 -19.52
C ILE A 109 -12.06 -9.13 -20.06
N ASP A 110 -11.90 -8.66 -21.30
CA ASP A 110 -10.56 -8.37 -21.85
C ASP A 110 -10.10 -7.01 -21.32
N ILE A 111 -9.10 -7.04 -20.44
CA ILE A 111 -8.56 -5.87 -19.75
C ILE A 111 -7.12 -5.58 -20.15
N MET A 112 -6.49 -6.39 -21.01
CA MET A 112 -5.04 -6.32 -21.21
C MET A 112 -4.62 -5.01 -21.87
N ASN A 113 -5.40 -4.57 -22.87
CA ASN A 113 -5.15 -3.29 -23.55
C ASN A 113 -5.39 -2.11 -22.60
N ASP A 114 -6.50 -2.13 -21.85
CA ASP A 114 -6.82 -1.05 -20.90
C ASP A 114 -5.77 -0.96 -19.78
N LEU A 115 -5.30 -2.10 -19.27
CA LEU A 115 -4.26 -2.15 -18.25
C LEU A 115 -2.91 -1.66 -18.78
N SER A 116 -2.55 -2.05 -20.02
CA SER A 116 -1.36 -1.56 -20.70
C SER A 116 -1.43 -0.04 -20.94
N ASP A 117 -2.57 0.47 -21.41
CA ASP A 117 -2.80 1.88 -21.66
C ASP A 117 -2.76 2.70 -20.36
N TYR A 118 -3.34 2.18 -19.27
CA TYR A 118 -3.30 2.79 -17.95
C TYR A 118 -1.85 2.95 -17.46
N GLN A 119 -1.06 1.86 -17.50
CA GLN A 119 0.33 1.89 -17.03
C GLN A 119 1.25 2.76 -17.87
N SER A 120 1.04 2.76 -19.19
CA SER A 120 1.87 3.52 -20.14
C SER A 120 1.38 4.96 -20.36
N LYS A 121 0.24 5.34 -19.76
CA LYS A 121 -0.47 6.61 -20.00
C LYS A 121 -0.71 6.85 -21.49
N GLN A 122 -1.21 5.82 -22.17
CA GLN A 122 -1.57 5.84 -23.58
C GLN A 122 -3.09 5.83 -23.77
N GLY A 123 -3.54 5.91 -25.02
CA GLY A 123 -4.96 5.88 -25.38
C GLY A 123 -5.79 6.94 -24.63
N TYR A 124 -6.86 6.48 -23.96
CA TYR A 124 -7.71 7.32 -23.12
C TYR A 124 -6.93 7.98 -21.97
N PHE A 125 -6.02 7.23 -21.35
CA PHE A 125 -5.20 7.65 -20.22
C PHE A 125 -4.06 8.62 -20.59
N ALA A 126 -3.81 8.87 -21.88
CA ALA A 126 -2.87 9.92 -22.30
C ALA A 126 -3.39 11.34 -22.04
N LYS A 127 -4.70 11.50 -21.82
CA LYS A 127 -5.34 12.81 -21.68
C LYS A 127 -5.12 13.36 -20.27
N LYS A 128 -4.41 14.49 -20.16
CA LYS A 128 -4.08 15.12 -18.87
C LYS A 128 -5.31 15.36 -17.98
N PHE A 129 -6.43 15.80 -18.55
CA PHE A 129 -7.65 16.12 -17.80
C PHE A 129 -8.23 14.92 -17.02
N ILE A 130 -7.98 13.69 -17.47
CA ILE A 130 -8.39 12.46 -16.76
C ILE A 130 -7.70 12.35 -15.40
N TRP A 131 -6.48 12.88 -15.30
CA TRP A 131 -5.67 12.84 -14.09
C TRP A 131 -5.80 14.10 -13.23
N GLU A 132 -6.38 15.19 -13.72
CA GLU A 132 -6.44 16.47 -12.98
C GLU A 132 -7.18 16.34 -11.65
N ASN A 133 -8.19 15.47 -11.58
CA ASN A 133 -8.96 15.21 -10.38
C ASN A 133 -8.54 13.94 -9.63
N SER A 134 -7.47 13.26 -10.07
CA SER A 134 -7.03 12.00 -9.47
C SER A 134 -6.72 12.19 -7.98
N LEU A 135 -6.13 13.34 -7.59
CA LEU A 135 -5.71 13.66 -6.22
C LEU A 135 -6.88 13.88 -5.24
N ILE A 136 -8.03 14.32 -5.73
CA ILE A 136 -9.19 14.67 -4.88
C ILE A 136 -10.31 13.64 -4.93
N THR A 137 -10.33 12.80 -5.96
CA THR A 137 -11.36 11.76 -6.12
C THR A 137 -10.97 10.51 -5.32
N ASP A 138 -11.96 9.83 -4.76
CA ASP A 138 -11.77 8.49 -4.17
C ASP A 138 -11.51 7.50 -5.31
N PRO A 139 -10.51 6.61 -5.24
CA PRO A 139 -10.22 5.67 -6.33
C PRO A 139 -11.40 4.80 -6.75
N VAL A 140 -12.35 4.53 -5.84
CA VAL A 140 -13.57 3.76 -6.16
C VAL A 140 -14.57 4.58 -7.01
N LYS A 141 -14.41 5.90 -7.05
CA LYS A 141 -15.30 6.84 -7.77
C LYS A 141 -14.66 7.49 -8.99
N TRP A 142 -13.37 7.26 -9.22
CA TRP A 142 -12.63 7.79 -10.36
C TRP A 142 -12.94 6.97 -11.61
#